data_AF-A0A6P5AVC9-F1
#
_entry.id   AF-A0A6P5AVC9-F1
#
_cell.length_a   1.000
_cell.length_b   1.000
_cell.length_c   1.000
_cell.angle_alpha   90.00
_cell.angle_beta   90.00
_cell.angle_gamma   90.00
#
_symmetry.space_group_name_H-M   'P 1'
#
loop_
_entity.id
_entity.type
_entity.pdbx_description
1 polymer ?
#
loop_
_entity_poly.entity_id
_entity_poly.type
_entity_poly.pdbx_seq_one_letter_code
_entity_poly.pdbx_strand_id
1 'polypeptide(L)'
;MASLVKFSRKIAFISPRRPLECLFLLGMVTVTLAATAQHPEYQTVGGWSCHMCPRGTFVSQDCTSDDPASTVCTNCSEGRFQPSEWTNERRCYTCDECDPGLDGSLGGEPLEECTIYQNAICRCPDEFYWSQPNRRCTAVTECPPGQGVTHTATIVADTECEPCRPQAFSATSSAEETCAPCLICEELQREVSPCNQTHDRVCQNISMPTGE
;
A
#
# COMPACT_ATOMS: atom_id res chain seq x y z
N MET A 1 -2.94 29.18 46.11
CA MET A 1 -2.43 30.22 47.02
C MET A 1 -1.54 29.55 48.06
N ALA A 2 -0.40 30.17 48.37
CA ALA A 2 0.55 29.84 49.44
C ALA A 2 1.25 28.47 49.33
N SER A 3 2.57 28.41 49.06
CA SER A 3 3.67 28.64 50.03
C SER A 3 3.65 27.61 51.17
N LEU A 4 4.73 26.94 51.62
CA LEU A 4 6.16 27.19 51.59
C LEU A 4 6.83 26.00 52.34
N VAL A 5 8.12 25.73 52.03
CA VAL A 5 9.22 25.44 53.00
C VAL A 5 9.31 24.05 53.66
N LYS A 6 10.48 23.39 53.46
CA LYS A 6 11.49 23.09 54.49
C LYS A 6 12.76 22.54 53.81
N PHE A 7 13.94 23.18 53.96
CA PHE A 7 14.94 22.97 55.04
C PHE A 7 15.48 21.52 55.03
N SER A 8 16.78 21.21 55.04
CA SER A 8 17.95 21.91 55.56
C SER A 8 19.24 21.06 55.38
N ARG A 9 20.41 21.68 55.61
CA ARG A 9 21.73 21.12 56.06
C ARG A 9 22.62 20.42 55.01
N LYS A 10 23.96 20.55 54.98
CA LYS A 10 25.02 21.21 55.81
C LYS A 10 26.29 21.30 54.91
N ILE A 11 26.94 22.45 54.76
CA ILE A 11 28.20 22.91 55.41
C ILE A 11 29.43 21.98 55.27
N ALA A 12 30.46 22.45 54.54
CA ALA A 12 31.88 22.52 54.94
C ALA A 12 32.69 23.23 53.80
N PHE A 13 33.16 24.48 53.95
CA PHE A 13 34.50 24.87 54.46
C PHE A 13 35.63 24.17 53.68
N ILE A 14 36.46 24.81 52.85
CA ILE A 14 37.54 25.76 53.19
C ILE A 14 38.02 26.53 51.94
N SER A 15 38.41 27.78 52.17
CA SER A 15 38.98 28.84 51.31
C SER A 15 40.44 28.55 50.83
N PRO A 16 41.23 29.51 50.29
CA PRO A 16 41.16 30.23 49.01
C PRO A 16 42.45 30.03 48.17
N ARG A 17 42.41 30.37 46.87
CA ARG A 17 43.50 31.09 46.17
C ARG A 17 43.05 31.49 44.75
N ARG A 18 42.83 32.79 44.57
CA ARG A 18 42.91 33.48 43.26
C ARG A 18 44.40 33.59 42.85
N PRO A 19 44.80 34.01 41.62
CA PRO A 19 44.01 34.58 40.52
C PRO A 19 44.46 34.14 39.09
N LEU A 20 43.81 34.78 38.10
CA LEU A 20 44.31 35.15 36.76
C LEU A 20 44.04 34.21 35.56
N GLU A 21 43.08 34.70 34.75
CA GLU A 21 42.96 34.66 33.28
C GLU A 21 42.78 33.31 32.57
N CYS A 22 41.58 33.12 32.02
CA CYS A 22 41.40 32.59 30.68
C CYS A 22 40.09 33.16 30.12
N LEU A 23 40.26 34.17 29.26
CA LEU A 23 39.24 34.72 28.38
C LEU A 23 38.66 33.58 27.52
N PHE A 24 37.44 33.14 27.79
CA PHE A 24 36.64 32.37 26.82
C PHE A 24 35.27 33.01 26.73
N LEU A 25 35.18 34.03 25.86
CA LEU A 25 33.92 34.61 25.45
C LEU A 25 33.07 33.53 24.80
N LEU A 26 31.83 33.41 25.30
CA LEU A 26 30.77 32.55 24.82
C LEU A 26 30.49 32.83 23.34
N GLY A 27 31.01 31.98 22.46
CA GLY A 27 30.62 31.87 21.07
C GLY A 27 29.84 30.59 20.84
N MET A 28 28.71 30.38 21.53
CA MET A 28 27.77 29.33 21.16
C MET A 28 27.11 29.77 19.85
N VAL A 29 27.73 29.42 18.72
CA VAL A 29 27.10 29.52 17.41
C VAL A 29 25.97 28.51 17.41
N THR A 30 24.75 28.99 17.66
CA THR A 30 23.55 28.19 17.41
C THR A 30 23.43 28.04 15.90
N VAL A 31 23.91 26.92 15.37
CA VAL A 31 23.62 26.50 14.00
C VAL A 31 22.14 26.15 13.98
N THR A 32 21.29 27.12 13.61
CA THR A 32 19.93 26.81 13.20
C THR A 32 20.04 26.07 11.87
N LEU A 33 19.91 24.74 11.89
CA LEU A 33 19.51 24.00 10.70
C LEU A 33 18.11 24.48 10.34
N ALA A 34 18.03 25.54 9.53
CA ALA A 34 16.85 25.75 8.72
C ALA A 34 16.77 24.53 7.81
N ALA A 35 15.85 23.61 8.10
CA ALA A 35 15.47 22.59 7.15
C ALA A 35 14.93 23.36 5.94
N THR A 36 15.76 23.52 4.90
CA THR A 36 15.31 24.01 3.61
C THR A 36 14.25 23.02 3.16
N ALA A 37 13.01 23.47 2.96
CA ALA A 37 11.99 22.66 2.33
C ALA A 37 12.53 22.25 0.96
N GLN A 38 13.02 21.02 0.86
CA GLN A 38 13.64 20.50 -0.35
C GLN A 38 12.50 20.26 -1.35
N HIS A 39 12.41 21.11 -2.38
CA HIS A 39 11.47 20.89 -3.48
C HIS A 39 11.99 19.72 -4.33
N PRO A 40 11.16 18.76 -4.74
CA PRO A 40 11.62 17.62 -5.51
C PRO A 40 12.07 18.04 -6.91
N GLU A 41 13.17 17.47 -7.38
CA GLU A 41 13.86 17.87 -8.60
C GLU A 41 13.97 16.71 -9.61
N TYR A 42 14.07 17.05 -10.89
CA TYR A 42 14.37 16.13 -11.99
C TYR A 42 15.51 16.66 -12.85
N GLN A 43 16.25 15.75 -13.49
CA GLN A 43 17.32 16.14 -14.42
C GLN A 43 16.80 16.22 -15.86
N THR A 44 17.10 17.32 -16.54
CA THR A 44 16.84 17.48 -17.97
C THR A 44 17.90 16.74 -18.80
N VAL A 45 17.61 16.52 -20.08
CA VAL A 45 18.60 15.98 -21.04
C VAL A 45 19.84 16.90 -21.14
N GLY A 46 19.68 18.20 -20.88
CA GLY A 46 20.77 19.18 -20.83
C GLY A 46 21.59 19.16 -19.54
N GLY A 47 21.27 18.28 -18.58
CA GLY A 47 21.98 18.14 -17.30
C GLY A 47 21.60 19.19 -16.25
N TRP A 48 20.51 19.93 -16.44
CA TRP A 48 20.01 20.91 -15.46
C TRP A 48 19.15 20.21 -14.42
N SER A 49 19.23 20.66 -13.16
CA SER A 49 18.32 20.21 -12.08
C SER A 49 17.14 21.17 -12.02
N CYS A 50 15.93 20.68 -12.27
CA CYS A 50 14.71 21.48 -12.34
C CYS A 50 13.71 21.00 -11.30
N HIS A 51 12.93 21.93 -10.72
CA HIS A 51 11.83 21.61 -9.83
C HIS A 51 10.72 20.87 -10.58
N MET A 52 10.16 19.84 -9.93
CA MET A 52 9.03 19.06 -10.45
C MET A 52 7.72 19.83 -10.34
N CYS A 53 6.76 19.44 -11.18
CA CYS A 53 5.42 19.99 -11.22
C CYS A 53 4.48 19.28 -10.23
N PRO A 54 3.55 20.01 -9.59
CA PRO A 54 2.63 19.42 -8.62
C PRO A 54 1.56 18.55 -9.30
N ARG A 55 0.86 17.76 -8.48
CA ARG A 55 -0.30 16.96 -8.90
C ARG A 55 -1.31 17.72 -9.76
N GLY A 56 -1.87 17.04 -10.75
CA GLY A 56 -2.82 17.62 -11.71
C GLY A 56 -2.19 18.55 -12.76
N THR A 57 -0.87 18.66 -12.79
CA THR A 57 -0.12 19.43 -13.80
C THR A 57 0.95 18.57 -14.46
N PHE A 58 1.51 19.06 -15.56
CA PHE A 58 2.63 18.43 -16.26
C PHE A 58 3.66 19.48 -16.68
N VAL A 59 4.90 19.05 -16.94
CA VAL A 59 5.99 19.90 -17.42
C VAL A 59 5.73 20.26 -18.87
N SER A 60 5.27 21.49 -19.11
CA SER A 60 5.12 22.02 -20.48
C SER A 60 6.45 22.56 -21.03
N GLN A 61 7.30 23.10 -20.15
CA GLN A 61 8.63 23.60 -20.50
C GLN A 61 9.59 23.40 -19.33
N ASP A 62 10.80 22.95 -19.64
CA ASP A 62 11.87 22.77 -18.65
C ASP A 62 12.35 24.11 -18.07
N CYS A 63 12.94 24.07 -16.88
CA CYS A 63 13.56 25.23 -16.25
C CYS A 63 14.78 25.75 -17.03
N THR A 64 15.24 26.95 -16.69
CA THR A 64 16.55 27.47 -17.12
C THR A 64 17.67 26.94 -16.22
N SER A 65 18.91 26.92 -16.74
CA SER A 65 20.06 26.35 -16.01
C SER A 65 20.39 27.02 -14.68
N ASP A 66 19.99 28.28 -14.53
CA ASP A 66 20.30 29.16 -13.40
C ASP A 66 19.15 29.30 -12.40
N ASP A 67 17.93 28.86 -12.76
CA ASP A 67 16.76 28.92 -11.90
C ASP A 67 15.98 27.59 -11.95
N PRO A 68 16.19 26.68 -10.98
CA PRO A 68 15.50 25.40 -10.94
C PRO A 68 13.99 25.54 -10.76
N ALA A 69 13.50 26.66 -10.19
CA ALA A 69 12.08 26.89 -9.95
C ALA A 69 11.33 27.41 -11.20
N SER A 70 12.04 27.73 -12.28
CA SER A 70 11.46 28.28 -13.51
C SER A 70 10.76 27.25 -14.40
N THR A 71 10.66 25.98 -13.99
CA THR A 71 9.87 24.95 -14.68
C THR A 71 8.44 25.44 -14.91
N VAL A 72 7.95 25.36 -16.15
CA VAL A 72 6.59 25.75 -16.47
C VAL A 72 5.66 24.55 -16.35
N CYS A 73 4.75 24.62 -15.39
CA CYS A 73 3.74 23.60 -15.14
C CYS A 73 2.39 24.03 -15.71
N THR A 74 1.75 23.15 -16.49
CA THR A 74 0.44 23.39 -17.08
C THR A 74 -0.58 22.38 -16.52
N ASN A 75 -1.79 22.82 -16.20
CA ASN A 75 -2.87 21.93 -15.75
C ASN A 75 -3.24 20.88 -16.79
N CYS A 76 -3.64 19.70 -16.33
CA CYS A 76 -4.29 18.72 -17.20
C CYS A 76 -5.59 19.27 -17.77
N SER A 77 -5.91 18.92 -19.02
CA SER A 77 -7.20 19.21 -19.63
C SER A 77 -8.26 18.20 -19.16
N GLU A 78 -9.53 18.45 -19.50
CA GLU A 78 -10.60 17.47 -19.35
C GLU A 78 -10.24 16.14 -20.03
N GLY A 79 -10.67 15.03 -19.41
CA GLY A 79 -10.35 13.66 -19.84
C GLY A 79 -8.89 13.24 -19.60
N ARG A 80 -8.12 14.03 -18.83
CA ARG A 80 -6.73 13.72 -18.49
C ARG A 80 -6.44 13.95 -17.02
N PHE A 81 -5.48 13.19 -16.49
CA PHE A 81 -5.11 13.26 -15.10
C PHE A 81 -3.60 13.08 -14.86
N GLN A 82 -3.14 13.58 -13.72
CA GLN A 82 -1.79 13.34 -13.20
C GLN A 82 -1.89 13.04 -11.69
N PRO A 83 -1.70 11.78 -11.26
CA PRO A 83 -1.95 11.38 -9.88
C PRO A 83 -0.78 11.64 -8.94
N SER A 84 0.45 11.72 -9.48
CA SER A 84 1.65 11.88 -8.66
C SER A 84 1.67 13.25 -7.98
N GLU A 85 1.99 13.28 -6.68
CA GLU A 85 2.12 14.52 -5.90
C GLU A 85 3.13 15.49 -6.53
N TRP A 86 4.21 14.93 -7.11
CA TRP A 86 5.19 15.64 -7.92
C TRP A 86 5.52 14.83 -9.17
N THR A 87 5.61 15.50 -10.32
CA THR A 87 5.85 14.87 -11.61
C THR A 87 6.84 15.64 -12.46
N ASN A 88 7.60 14.94 -13.29
CA ASN A 88 8.38 15.49 -14.40
C ASN A 88 7.82 15.08 -15.76
N GLU A 89 6.61 14.51 -15.78
CA GLU A 89 5.97 14.05 -17.00
C GLU A 89 5.69 15.22 -17.94
N ARG A 90 5.83 14.96 -19.24
CA ARG A 90 5.62 15.96 -20.29
C ARG A 90 4.17 16.06 -20.75
N ARG A 91 3.32 15.15 -20.29
CA ARG A 91 1.89 15.05 -20.61
C ARG A 91 1.14 14.39 -19.45
N CYS A 92 -0.13 14.72 -19.30
CA CYS A 92 -1.03 13.98 -18.40
C CYS A 92 -1.49 12.67 -19.02
N TYR A 93 -1.74 11.67 -18.18
CA TYR A 93 -2.36 10.40 -18.59
C TYR A 93 -3.77 10.64 -19.11
N THR A 94 -4.19 9.85 -20.09
CA THR A 94 -5.57 9.87 -20.58
C THR A 94 -6.42 9.06 -19.61
N CYS A 95 -7.59 9.58 -19.23
CA CYS A 95 -8.52 8.83 -18.40
C CYS A 95 -9.08 7.63 -19.16
N ASP A 96 -9.31 6.54 -18.43
CA ASP A 96 -10.12 5.45 -18.93
C ASP A 96 -11.60 5.85 -18.90
N GLU A 97 -12.34 5.31 -19.87
CA GLU A 97 -13.79 5.44 -19.93
C GLU A 97 -14.42 4.09 -19.54
N CYS A 98 -15.44 4.14 -18.69
CA CYS A 98 -16.20 2.95 -18.35
C CYS A 98 -17.09 2.60 -19.54
N ASP A 99 -16.77 1.48 -20.21
CA ASP A 99 -17.53 0.98 -21.36
C ASP A 99 -18.97 0.69 -20.92
N PRO A 100 -19.98 1.35 -21.51
CA PRO A 100 -21.39 1.13 -21.17
C PRO A 100 -21.97 -0.17 -21.77
N GLY A 101 -21.19 -0.98 -22.49
CA GLY A 101 -21.61 -2.28 -23.02
C GLY A 101 -22.53 -2.18 -24.25
N LEU A 102 -22.39 -1.11 -25.05
CA LEU A 102 -23.24 -0.88 -26.23
C LEU A 102 -23.08 -1.92 -27.34
N ASP A 103 -21.99 -2.69 -27.30
CA ASP A 103 -21.73 -3.83 -28.20
C ASP A 103 -22.37 -5.15 -27.71
N GLY A 104 -23.13 -5.11 -26.61
CA GLY A 104 -23.72 -6.29 -25.96
C GLY A 104 -22.78 -6.97 -24.97
N SER A 105 -21.59 -6.42 -24.70
CA SER A 105 -20.73 -6.85 -23.59
C SER A 105 -21.28 -6.37 -22.25
N LEU A 106 -20.82 -7.01 -21.16
CA LEU A 106 -21.11 -6.52 -19.82
C LEU A 106 -20.22 -5.31 -19.52
N GLY A 107 -20.81 -4.12 -19.71
CA GLY A 107 -20.21 -2.84 -19.38
C GLY A 107 -20.16 -2.55 -17.88
N GLY A 108 -19.53 -1.44 -17.52
CA GLY A 108 -19.43 -0.95 -16.15
C GLY A 108 -19.89 0.51 -16.04
N GLU A 109 -20.29 0.90 -14.83
CA GLU A 109 -20.70 2.27 -14.53
C GLU A 109 -19.58 2.99 -13.76
N PRO A 110 -19.39 4.32 -13.94
CA PRO A 110 -18.44 5.08 -13.13
C PRO A 110 -18.83 5.04 -11.65
N LEU A 111 -17.95 4.49 -10.82
CA LEU A 111 -18.01 4.62 -9.36
C LEU A 111 -17.39 5.94 -8.91
N GLU A 112 -16.22 6.25 -9.47
CA GLU A 112 -15.57 7.54 -9.35
C GLU A 112 -15.32 8.11 -10.73
N GLU A 113 -15.64 9.39 -10.91
CA GLU A 113 -15.40 10.09 -12.15
C GLU A 113 -13.91 10.46 -12.30
N CYS A 114 -13.47 10.56 -13.55
CA CYS A 114 -12.17 11.11 -13.88
C CYS A 114 -12.07 12.58 -13.42
N THR A 115 -10.96 12.93 -12.80
CA THR A 115 -10.60 14.32 -12.50
C THR A 115 -9.17 14.59 -12.97
N ILE A 116 -8.71 15.84 -12.92
CA ILE A 116 -7.30 16.13 -13.23
C ILE A 116 -6.31 15.44 -12.27
N TYR A 117 -6.79 14.90 -11.15
CA TYR A 117 -5.98 14.31 -10.08
C TYR A 117 -6.03 12.79 -10.03
N GLN A 118 -6.99 12.15 -10.69
CA GLN A 118 -7.17 10.69 -10.64
C GLN A 118 -7.94 10.18 -11.85
N ASN A 119 -7.70 8.92 -12.20
CA ASN A 119 -8.46 8.23 -13.24
C ASN A 119 -9.92 8.01 -12.81
N ALA A 120 -10.79 7.69 -13.76
CA ALA A 120 -12.08 7.12 -13.44
C ALA A 120 -11.90 5.71 -12.84
N ILE A 121 -12.78 5.35 -11.91
CA ILE A 121 -12.89 3.99 -11.37
C ILE A 121 -14.24 3.44 -11.78
N CYS A 122 -14.23 2.33 -12.50
CA CYS A 122 -15.44 1.67 -12.98
C CYS A 122 -15.88 0.58 -12.01
N ARG A 123 -17.19 0.44 -11.83
CA ARG A 123 -17.81 -0.61 -11.03
C ARG A 123 -18.66 -1.53 -11.89
N CYS A 124 -18.55 -2.81 -11.60
CA CYS A 124 -19.33 -3.88 -12.20
C CYS A 124 -20.46 -4.34 -11.27
N PRO A 125 -21.46 -5.06 -11.82
CA PRO A 125 -22.40 -5.82 -11.00
C PRO A 125 -21.69 -6.82 -10.07
N ASP A 126 -22.41 -7.29 -9.05
CA ASP A 126 -21.91 -8.34 -8.14
C ASP A 126 -21.47 -9.58 -8.92
N GLU A 127 -20.45 -10.30 -8.41
CA GLU A 127 -19.77 -11.43 -9.07
C GLU A 127 -18.88 -11.06 -10.29
N PHE A 128 -18.70 -9.76 -10.57
CA PHE A 128 -17.83 -9.27 -11.64
C PHE A 128 -16.87 -8.19 -11.12
N TYR A 129 -15.71 -8.09 -11.77
CA TYR A 129 -14.74 -7.02 -11.55
C TYR A 129 -14.43 -6.28 -12.86
N TRP A 130 -13.97 -5.03 -12.75
CA TRP A 130 -13.54 -4.25 -13.90
C TRP A 130 -12.15 -4.68 -14.35
N SER A 131 -12.05 -5.31 -15.53
CA SER A 131 -10.79 -5.70 -16.12
C SER A 131 -10.23 -4.57 -16.97
N GLN A 132 -9.17 -3.89 -16.49
CA GLN A 132 -8.51 -2.84 -17.27
C GLN A 132 -7.98 -3.33 -18.64
N PRO A 133 -7.32 -4.52 -18.75
CA PRO A 133 -6.85 -5.01 -20.04
C PRO A 133 -7.97 -5.23 -21.07
N ASN A 134 -9.12 -5.72 -20.61
CA ASN A 134 -10.26 -6.02 -21.48
C ASN A 134 -11.25 -4.85 -21.62
N ARG A 135 -11.06 -3.79 -20.81
CA ARG A 135 -11.95 -2.63 -20.64
C ARG A 135 -13.43 -3.00 -20.52
N ARG A 136 -13.72 -4.01 -19.69
CA ARG A 136 -15.09 -4.51 -19.47
C ARG A 136 -15.21 -5.25 -18.14
N CYS A 137 -16.44 -5.49 -17.72
CA CYS A 137 -16.72 -6.35 -16.59
C CYS A 137 -16.43 -7.81 -16.94
N THR A 138 -15.63 -8.44 -16.11
CA THR A 138 -15.21 -9.85 -16.25
C THR A 138 -15.67 -10.59 -15.00
N ALA A 139 -16.17 -11.82 -15.17
CA ALA A 139 -16.61 -12.63 -14.05
C ALA A 139 -15.43 -12.90 -13.12
N VAL A 140 -15.70 -12.86 -11.82
CA VAL A 140 -14.70 -13.23 -10.82
C VAL A 140 -14.34 -14.70 -10.97
N THR A 141 -13.04 -15.00 -10.96
CA THR A 141 -12.53 -16.36 -11.02
C THR A 141 -12.70 -17.03 -9.66
N GLU A 142 -13.29 -18.22 -9.67
CA GLU A 142 -13.27 -19.12 -8.52
C GLU A 142 -12.00 -19.98 -8.52
N CYS A 143 -11.37 -20.12 -7.36
CA CYS A 143 -10.25 -21.04 -7.19
C CYS A 143 -10.76 -22.48 -7.21
N PRO A 144 -10.26 -23.32 -8.12
CA PRO A 144 -10.74 -24.70 -8.24
C PRO A 144 -10.28 -25.56 -7.05
N PRO A 145 -10.89 -26.75 -6.86
CA PRO A 145 -10.42 -27.71 -5.86
C PRO A 145 -8.91 -27.97 -5.99
N GLY A 146 -8.20 -27.98 -4.86
CA GLY A 146 -6.73 -28.05 -4.84
C GLY A 146 -6.03 -26.71 -4.75
N GLN A 147 -6.76 -25.61 -4.99
CA GLN A 147 -6.29 -24.25 -4.82
C GLN A 147 -7.17 -23.49 -3.82
N GLY A 148 -6.58 -22.52 -3.16
CA GLY A 148 -7.28 -21.62 -2.26
C GLY A 148 -6.97 -20.17 -2.59
N VAL A 149 -7.87 -19.29 -2.18
CA VAL A 149 -7.73 -17.84 -2.37
C VAL A 149 -6.55 -17.30 -1.57
N THR A 150 -5.71 -16.50 -2.21
CA THR A 150 -4.70 -15.66 -1.54
C THR A 150 -5.14 -14.22 -1.45
N HIS A 151 -5.74 -13.71 -2.53
CA HIS A 151 -6.33 -12.38 -2.62
C HIS A 151 -7.74 -12.50 -3.19
N THR A 152 -8.73 -12.03 -2.43
CA THR A 152 -10.11 -11.95 -2.89
C THR A 152 -10.23 -10.92 -4.01
N ALA A 153 -11.14 -11.16 -4.96
CA ALA A 153 -11.46 -10.17 -5.97
C ALA A 153 -11.82 -8.81 -5.36
N THR A 154 -11.51 -7.76 -6.10
CA THR A 154 -11.92 -6.37 -5.81
C THR A 154 -12.71 -5.84 -6.99
N ILE A 155 -13.22 -4.61 -6.88
CA ILE A 155 -13.90 -3.96 -8.01
C ILE A 155 -13.03 -3.79 -9.26
N VAL A 156 -11.69 -3.88 -9.16
CA VAL A 156 -10.74 -3.63 -10.26
C VAL A 156 -9.73 -4.77 -10.48
N ALA A 157 -9.83 -5.86 -9.72
CA ALA A 157 -8.89 -6.97 -9.80
C ALA A 157 -9.60 -8.29 -9.51
N ASP A 158 -9.16 -9.35 -10.18
CA ASP A 158 -9.71 -10.69 -10.02
C ASP A 158 -9.23 -11.35 -8.71
N THR A 159 -9.81 -12.49 -8.38
CA THR A 159 -9.30 -13.40 -7.34
C THR A 159 -7.95 -13.96 -7.76
N GLU A 160 -7.02 -14.03 -6.81
CA GLU A 160 -5.76 -14.76 -6.97
C GLU A 160 -5.80 -16.08 -6.19
N CYS A 161 -5.38 -17.15 -6.86
CA CYS A 161 -5.41 -18.52 -6.34
C CYS A 161 -4.00 -19.09 -6.22
N GLU A 162 -3.75 -19.84 -5.15
CA GLU A 162 -2.52 -20.62 -4.99
C GLU A 162 -2.81 -22.10 -4.73
N PRO A 163 -1.92 -23.02 -5.17
CA PRO A 163 -2.02 -24.43 -4.80
C PRO A 163 -1.92 -24.65 -3.28
N CYS A 164 -2.75 -25.54 -2.75
CA CYS A 164 -2.69 -25.87 -1.33
C CYS A 164 -1.36 -26.53 -0.96
N ARG A 165 -0.76 -26.02 0.12
CA ARG A 165 0.50 -26.54 0.68
C ARG A 165 0.27 -27.94 1.28
N PRO A 166 1.35 -28.72 1.51
CA PRO A 166 1.23 -29.97 2.24
C PRO A 166 0.51 -29.76 3.58
N GLN A 167 -0.39 -30.69 3.94
CA GLN A 167 -1.27 -30.59 5.11
C GLN A 167 -2.37 -29.52 5.03
N ALA A 168 -2.71 -29.04 3.82
CA ALA A 168 -3.89 -28.23 3.57
C ALA A 168 -4.65 -28.75 2.32
N PHE A 169 -5.95 -28.46 2.26
CA PHE A 169 -6.83 -28.85 1.17
C PHE A 169 -7.86 -27.78 0.83
N SER A 170 -8.43 -27.86 -0.36
CA SER A 170 -9.62 -27.12 -0.79
C SER A 170 -10.48 -28.04 -1.65
N ALA A 171 -11.70 -28.31 -1.20
CA ALA A 171 -12.56 -29.33 -1.81
C ALA A 171 -13.57 -28.77 -2.83
N THR A 172 -13.82 -27.47 -2.79
CA THR A 172 -14.83 -26.82 -3.62
C THR A 172 -14.19 -25.75 -4.50
N SER A 173 -14.95 -25.30 -5.50
CA SER A 173 -14.61 -24.11 -6.27
C SER A 173 -15.12 -22.90 -5.50
N SER A 174 -14.25 -21.93 -5.20
CA SER A 174 -14.64 -20.74 -4.43
C SER A 174 -13.76 -19.54 -4.74
N ALA A 175 -14.38 -18.36 -4.84
CA ALA A 175 -13.69 -17.08 -4.96
C ALA A 175 -13.31 -16.45 -3.60
N GLU A 176 -13.68 -17.09 -2.48
CA GLU A 176 -13.47 -16.58 -1.12
C GLU A 176 -12.68 -17.53 -0.21
N GLU A 177 -12.81 -18.85 -0.41
CA GLU A 177 -12.24 -19.83 0.50
C GLU A 177 -10.72 -20.03 0.29
N THR A 178 -9.96 -19.84 1.38
CA THR A 178 -8.54 -20.20 1.44
C THR A 178 -8.38 -21.71 1.67
N CYS A 179 -7.20 -22.28 1.40
CA CYS A 179 -6.92 -23.67 1.74
C CYS A 179 -7.09 -23.94 3.25
N ALA A 180 -7.97 -24.89 3.58
CA ALA A 180 -8.22 -25.32 4.95
C ALA A 180 -7.12 -26.29 5.43
N PRO A 181 -6.71 -26.25 6.70
CA PRO A 181 -5.79 -27.24 7.24
C PRO A 181 -6.46 -28.62 7.26
N CYS A 182 -5.68 -29.66 6.97
CA CYS A 182 -6.17 -31.03 7.08
C CYS A 182 -6.52 -31.37 8.53
N LEU A 183 -7.63 -32.08 8.74
CA LEU A 183 -8.03 -32.67 10.00
C LEU A 183 -6.92 -33.58 10.55
N ILE A 184 -6.69 -33.57 11.86
CA ILE A 184 -5.77 -34.48 12.56
C ILE A 184 -6.60 -35.49 13.35
N CYS A 185 -6.36 -36.79 13.16
CA CYS A 185 -7.08 -37.82 13.92
C CYS A 185 -6.66 -37.82 15.40
N GLU A 186 -7.64 -37.99 16.28
CA GLU A 186 -7.42 -38.07 17.73
C GLU A 186 -6.90 -39.45 18.17
N GLU A 187 -6.53 -39.59 19.45
CA GLU A 187 -5.89 -40.79 20.01
C GLU A 187 -6.70 -42.09 19.82
N LEU A 188 -8.03 -42.02 19.87
CA LEU A 188 -8.94 -43.16 19.67
C LEU A 188 -9.45 -43.29 18.24
N GLN A 189 -8.79 -42.63 17.28
CA GLN A 189 -9.15 -42.65 15.88
C GLN A 189 -8.01 -43.18 15.03
N ARG A 190 -8.37 -43.87 13.94
CA ARG A 190 -7.44 -44.25 12.87
C ARG A 190 -7.77 -43.47 11.60
N GLU A 191 -6.73 -43.10 10.87
CA GLU A 191 -6.88 -42.56 9.52
C GLU A 191 -7.40 -43.66 8.58
N VAL A 192 -8.49 -43.35 7.87
CA VAL A 192 -9.08 -44.23 6.85
C VAL A 192 -8.79 -43.71 5.45
N SER A 193 -8.67 -42.39 5.30
CA SER A 193 -8.25 -41.75 4.06
C SER A 193 -7.25 -40.64 4.36
N PRO A 194 -6.10 -40.58 3.67
CA PRO A 194 -5.15 -39.49 3.82
C PRO A 194 -5.70 -38.19 3.27
N CYS A 195 -5.26 -37.08 3.87
CA CYS A 195 -5.48 -35.76 3.30
C CYS A 195 -4.63 -35.57 2.04
N ASN A 196 -5.16 -34.82 1.08
CA ASN A 196 -4.43 -34.33 -0.08
C ASN A 196 -4.89 -32.89 -0.40
N GLN A 197 -4.44 -32.30 -1.51
CA GLN A 197 -4.77 -30.91 -1.83
C GLN A 197 -6.27 -30.67 -2.09
N THR A 198 -7.04 -31.69 -2.45
CA THR A 198 -8.46 -31.57 -2.81
C THR A 198 -9.41 -32.17 -1.77
N HIS A 199 -8.92 -33.00 -0.83
CA HIS A 199 -9.75 -33.74 0.11
C HIS A 199 -9.13 -33.76 1.50
N ASP A 200 -9.97 -33.63 2.52
CA ASP A 200 -9.57 -33.73 3.91
C ASP A 200 -9.20 -35.17 4.32
N ARG A 201 -8.48 -35.28 5.44
CA ARG A 201 -8.27 -36.54 6.15
C ARG A 201 -9.60 -37.07 6.69
N VAL A 202 -9.84 -38.36 6.51
CA VAL A 202 -10.99 -39.05 7.12
C VAL A 202 -10.52 -39.91 8.28
N CYS A 203 -11.08 -39.64 9.47
CA CYS A 203 -10.78 -40.35 10.71
C CYS A 203 -11.97 -41.23 11.12
N GLN A 204 -11.70 -42.41 11.68
CA GLN A 204 -12.72 -43.32 12.19
C GLN A 204 -12.35 -43.80 13.60
N ASN A 205 -13.34 -43.82 14.51
CA ASN A 205 -13.15 -44.32 15.86
C ASN A 205 -12.76 -45.80 15.86
N ILE A 206 -11.80 -46.15 16.71
CA ILE A 206 -11.38 -47.52 16.94
C ILE A 206 -12.33 -48.13 17.97
N SER A 207 -13.17 -49.08 17.55
CA SER A 207 -13.96 -49.88 18.50
C SER A 207 -13.02 -50.82 19.26
N MET A 208 -12.84 -50.58 20.56
CA MET A 208 -12.18 -51.56 21.44
C MET A 208 -13.05 -52.83 21.52
N PRO A 209 -12.49 -54.03 21.31
CA PRO A 209 -13.25 -55.25 21.54
C PRO A 209 -13.62 -55.31 23.02
N THR A 210 -14.92 -55.34 23.32
CA THR A 210 -15.42 -55.72 24.64
C THR A 210 -15.01 -57.17 24.87
N GLY A 211 -14.01 -57.38 25.71
CA GLY A 211 -13.57 -58.72 26.11
C GLY A 211 -14.73 -59.44 26.80
N GLU A 212 -15.18 -60.54 26.19
CA GLU A 212 -16.01 -61.57 26.82
C GLU A 212 -15.16 -62.51 27.67
#